data_AF-A0AA88HCG2-F1
#
_entry.id   AF-A0AA88HCG2-F1
#
_cell.length_a   1.000
_cell.length_b   1.000
_cell.length_c   1.000
_cell.angle_alpha   90.00
_cell.angle_beta   90.00
_cell.angle_gamma   90.00
#
_symmetry.space_group_name_H-M   'P 1'
#
loop_
_entity.id
_entity.type
_entity.pdbx_description
1 polymer ?
#
loop_
_entity_poly.entity_id
_entity_poly.type
_entity_poly.pdbx_seq_one_letter_code
_entity_poly.pdbx_strand_id
1 'polypeptide(L)'
;MIPFKERLGFRQYLKDKPHSWGVKVFTRAGISGIVYDTEISTGKRAIEIFELGQGTDVVLPLVENLPKFMNFKLFFDNFYTGINLIHKL
;
A
#
# COMPACT_ATOMS: atom_id res chain seq x y z
N MET A 1 10.01 3.30 0.89
CA MET A 1 10.84 2.11 1.24
C MET A 1 11.87 2.55 2.24
N ILE A 2 11.99 1.81 3.33
CA ILE A 2 12.93 2.09 4.40
C ILE A 2 14.20 1.26 4.11
N PRO A 3 15.37 1.89 3.88
CA PRO A 3 16.60 1.17 3.59
C PRO A 3 16.93 0.20 4.71
N PHE A 4 17.15 -1.07 4.37
CA PHE A 4 17.49 -2.10 5.34
C PHE A 4 18.29 -3.20 4.63
N LYS A 5 19.53 -3.43 5.05
CA LYS A 5 20.47 -4.36 4.40
C LYS A 5 20.68 -5.66 5.16
N GLU A 6 20.32 -5.71 6.44
CA GLU A 6 20.48 -6.92 7.24
C GLU A 6 19.47 -8.01 6.85
N ARG A 7 19.61 -9.18 7.46
CA ARG A 7 18.73 -10.32 7.22
C ARG A 7 17.37 -10.07 7.88
N LEU A 8 16.36 -9.86 7.05
CA LEU A 8 14.96 -9.78 7.46
C LEU A 8 14.10 -10.59 6.50
N GLY A 9 13.22 -11.44 7.03
CA GLY A 9 12.47 -12.43 6.26
C GLY A 9 11.54 -11.86 5.18
N PHE A 10 11.16 -10.58 5.31
CA PHE A 10 10.29 -9.87 4.37
C PHE A 10 10.94 -8.66 3.71
N ARG A 11 12.28 -8.60 3.71
CA ARG A 11 13.00 -7.60 2.92
C ARG A 11 12.66 -7.76 1.43
N GLN A 12 12.43 -6.65 0.74
CA GLN A 12 12.09 -6.63 -0.67
C GLN A 12 13.19 -5.93 -1.49
N TYR A 13 13.34 -6.39 -2.73
CA TYR A 13 14.15 -5.73 -3.75
C TYR A 13 13.25 -4.95 -4.71
N LEU A 14 13.56 -3.68 -4.94
CA LEU A 14 12.93 -2.83 -5.96
C LEU A 14 14.02 -2.15 -6.78
N LYS A 15 14.16 -2.56 -8.05
CA LYS A 15 15.25 -2.16 -8.95
C LYS A 15 15.41 -0.65 -9.10
N ASP A 16 14.30 0.08 -9.23
CA ASP A 16 14.30 1.50 -9.60
C ASP A 16 14.18 2.45 -8.39
N LYS A 17 14.70 2.03 -7.24
CA LYS A 17 14.67 2.82 -6.00
C LYS A 17 16.09 3.21 -5.59
N PRO A 18 16.30 4.40 -4.99
CA PRO A 18 17.64 4.88 -4.61
C PRO A 18 18.41 3.88 -3.74
N HIS A 19 17.69 3.19 -2.85
CA HIS A 19 18.17 2.01 -2.15
C HIS A 19 17.30 0.83 -2.57
N SER A 20 17.86 -0.08 -3.36
CA SER A 20 17.09 -1.15 -3.99
C SER A 20 16.67 -2.26 -3.02
N TRP A 21 17.34 -2.40 -1.87
CA TRP A 21 16.99 -3.35 -0.82
C TRP A 21 16.45 -2.64 0.42
N GLY A 22 15.30 -3.09 0.93
CA GLY A 22 14.74 -2.55 2.17
C GLY A 22 13.39 -3.13 2.55
N VAL A 23 12.72 -2.46 3.49
CA VAL A 23 11.33 -2.75 3.88
C VAL A 23 10.38 -1.88 3.07
N LYS A 24 9.49 -2.51 2.30
CA LYS A 24 8.44 -1.79 1.59
C LYS A 24 7.30 -1.48 2.56
N VAL A 25 6.90 -0.21 2.56
CA VAL A 25 5.79 0.32 3.36
C VAL A 25 4.86 1.03 2.39
N PHE A 26 3.60 0.65 2.41
CA PHE A 26 2.52 1.35 1.72
C PHE A 26 1.98 2.45 2.65
N THR A 27 1.60 3.59 2.09
CA THR A 27 1.23 4.76 2.91
C THR A 27 0.08 5.51 2.28
N ARG A 28 -0.90 5.93 3.09
CA ARG A 28 -1.92 6.93 2.71
C ARG A 28 -1.49 8.29 3.26
N ALA A 29 -1.29 9.25 2.37
CA ALA A 29 -0.94 10.62 2.74
C ALA A 29 -1.95 11.63 2.18
N GLY A 30 -2.07 12.77 2.85
CA GLY A 30 -2.85 13.91 2.34
C GLY A 30 -2.06 14.82 1.43
N ILE A 31 -2.76 15.79 0.85
CA ILE A 31 -2.15 16.86 0.04
C ILE A 31 -1.11 17.69 0.82
N SER A 32 -1.22 17.75 2.14
CA SER A 32 -0.23 18.38 3.02
C SER A 32 1.10 17.63 3.09
N GLY A 33 1.18 16.41 2.55
CA GLY A 33 2.32 15.51 2.71
C GLY A 33 2.31 14.72 4.02
N ILE A 34 1.32 14.94 4.89
CA ILE A 34 1.18 14.18 6.14
C ILE A 34 0.73 12.76 5.84
N VAL A 35 1.45 11.78 6.38
CA VAL A 35 1.08 10.36 6.34
C VAL A 35 0.05 10.10 7.44
N TYR A 36 -1.12 9.62 7.06
CA TYR A 36 -2.23 9.32 7.98
C TYR A 36 -2.35 7.84 8.30
N ASP A 37 -1.87 6.96 7.42
CA ASP A 37 -1.94 5.52 7.62
C ASP A 37 -0.84 4.81 6.86
N THR A 38 -0.39 3.65 7.35
CA THR A 38 0.70 2.88 6.76
C THR A 38 0.50 1.39 6.91
N GLU A 39 0.99 0.62 5.94
CA GLU A 39 1.01 -0.83 6.02
C GLU A 39 2.37 -1.39 5.59
N ILE A 40 2.93 -2.30 6.39
CA ILE A 40 4.20 -2.96 6.10
C ILE A 40 3.95 -4.14 5.14
N SER A 41 4.66 -4.14 4.01
CA SER A 41 4.62 -5.28 3.09
C SER A 41 5.53 -6.40 3.59
N THR A 42 4.92 -7.49 4.03
CA THR A 42 5.64 -8.70 4.49
C THR A 42 5.97 -9.68 3.35
N GLY A 43 5.61 -9.36 2.09
CA GLY A 43 5.78 -10.25 0.94
C GLY A 43 4.85 -11.48 0.93
N LYS A 44 4.18 -11.78 2.04
CA LYS A 44 3.16 -12.81 2.19
C LYS A 44 2.07 -12.26 3.11
N ARG A 45 0.84 -12.10 2.61
CA ARG A 45 -0.32 -11.86 3.47
C ARG A 45 -0.99 -13.18 3.82
N ALA A 46 -1.63 -13.24 4.98
CA ALA A 46 -2.44 -14.37 5.40
C ALA A 46 -3.70 -14.47 4.51
N ILE A 47 -3.54 -15.19 3.40
CA ILE A 47 -4.46 -16.03 2.62
C ILE A 47 -5.92 -15.60 2.31
N GLU A 48 -6.57 -14.62 2.93
CA GLU A 48 -8.02 -14.40 2.66
C GLU A 48 -8.37 -13.20 1.76
N ILE A 49 -7.44 -12.27 1.49
CA ILE A 49 -7.77 -11.04 0.73
C ILE A 49 -7.41 -11.15 -0.76
N PHE A 50 -6.64 -12.15 -1.18
CA PHE A 50 -6.10 -12.27 -2.55
C PHE A 50 -7.15 -12.43 -3.67
N GLU A 51 -8.44 -12.52 -3.35
CA GLU A 51 -9.52 -12.62 -4.34
C GLU A 51 -9.64 -11.37 -5.22
N LEU A 52 -9.26 -10.19 -4.72
CA LEU A 52 -9.47 -8.92 -5.43
C LEU A 52 -8.22 -8.36 -6.11
N GLY A 53 -7.05 -8.99 -5.88
CA GLY A 53 -5.75 -8.63 -6.43
C GLY A 53 -4.94 -7.71 -5.52
N GLN A 54 -3.61 -7.90 -5.53
CA GLN A 54 -2.67 -7.29 -4.57
C GLN A 54 -2.81 -5.76 -4.41
N GLY A 55 -3.13 -5.05 -5.49
CA GLY A 55 -3.37 -3.61 -5.45
C GLY A 55 -4.58 -3.25 -4.58
N THR A 56 -5.73 -3.87 -4.87
CA THR A 56 -6.98 -3.70 -4.13
C THR A 56 -6.80 -4.04 -2.66
N ASP A 57 -6.14 -5.17 -2.39
CA ASP A 57 -5.99 -5.69 -1.05
C ASP A 57 -5.19 -4.74 -0.17
N VAL A 58 -4.23 -3.99 -0.73
CA VAL A 58 -3.43 -3.00 0.00
C VAL A 58 -4.20 -1.71 0.21
N VAL A 59 -5.00 -1.28 -0.77
CA VAL A 59 -5.70 0.01 -0.68
C VAL A 59 -6.86 -0.04 0.30
N LEU A 60 -7.68 -1.09 0.28
CA LEU A 60 -8.90 -1.14 1.10
C LEU A 60 -8.62 -0.95 2.61
N PRO A 61 -7.65 -1.65 3.23
CA PRO A 61 -7.28 -1.41 4.63
C PRO A 61 -6.78 0.02 4.88
N LEU A 62 -5.95 0.55 3.97
CA LEU A 62 -5.42 1.90 4.09
C LEU A 62 -6.49 2.99 4.03
N VAL A 63 -7.69 2.72 3.51
CA VAL A 63 -8.78 3.70 3.41
C VAL A 63 -9.96 3.40 4.32
N GLU A 64 -9.94 2.25 5.02
CA GLU A 64 -11.02 1.80 5.90
C GLU A 64 -11.37 2.84 6.98
N ASN A 65 -10.33 3.49 7.54
CA ASN A 65 -10.47 4.50 8.59
C ASN A 65 -10.80 5.92 8.07
N LEU A 66 -11.11 6.11 6.78
CA LEU A 66 -11.49 7.43 6.29
C LEU A 66 -12.91 7.80 6.77
N PRO A 67 -13.13 9.06 7.18
CA PRO A 67 -14.47 9.55 7.44
C PRO A 67 -15.37 9.41 6.20
N LYS A 68 -16.51 8.74 6.39
CA LYS A 68 -17.49 8.52 5.34
C LYS A 68 -18.26 9.80 5.03
N PHE A 69 -18.76 9.90 3.79
CA PHE A 69 -19.60 11.02 3.32
C PHE A 69 -18.93 12.41 3.28
N MET A 70 -17.59 12.47 3.32
CA MET A 70 -16.82 13.71 3.25
C MET A 70 -16.30 14.06 1.85
N ASN A 71 -16.66 13.28 0.82
CA ASN A 71 -16.27 13.48 -0.58
C ASN A 71 -14.74 13.58 -0.81
N PHE A 72 -13.96 12.81 -0.04
CA PHE A 72 -12.52 12.68 -0.27
C PHE A 72 -12.25 12.15 -1.68
N LYS A 73 -11.21 12.67 -2.32
CA LYS A 73 -10.72 12.19 -3.61
C LYS A 73 -9.45 11.39 -3.38
N LEU A 74 -9.48 10.13 -3.80
CA LEU A 74 -8.36 9.21 -3.67
C LEU A 74 -7.59 9.15 -4.98
N PHE A 75 -6.26 9.12 -4.87
CA PHE A 75 -5.35 9.05 -6.00
C PHE A 75 -4.42 7.87 -5.80
N PHE A 76 -4.26 7.06 -6.83
CA PHE A 76 -3.49 5.82 -6.80
C PHE A 76 -2.52 5.76 -7.97
N ASP A 77 -1.45 4.99 -7.83
CA ASP A 77 -0.62 4.62 -8.97
C ASP A 77 -1.30 3.52 -9.81
N ASN A 78 -0.69 3.19 -10.95
CA ASN A 78 -1.16 2.12 -11.82
C ASN A 78 -1.15 0.73 -11.15
N PHE A 79 -0.23 0.48 -10.23
CA PHE A 79 -0.08 -0.80 -9.54
C PHE A 79 -1.27 -1.08 -8.61
N TYR A 80 -1.87 -0.05 -8.02
CA TYR A 80 -3.08 -0.22 -7.20
C TYR A 80 -4.39 -0.08 -7.98
N THR A 81 -4.36 0.45 -9.21
CA THR A 81 -5.58 0.76 -9.97
C THR A 81 -6.12 -0.47 -10.69
N GLY A 82 -7.22 -1.03 -10.20
CA GLY A 82 -7.94 -2.14 -10.81
C GLY A 82 -9.46 -1.98 -10.71
N ILE A 83 -10.20 -2.68 -11.58
CA ILE A 83 -11.67 -2.64 -11.64
C ILE A 83 -12.28 -2.99 -10.28
N ASN A 84 -11.78 -4.04 -9.62
CA ASN A 84 -12.24 -4.46 -8.30
C ASN A 84 -12.14 -3.36 -7.25
N LEU A 85 -11.05 -2.60 -7.25
CA LEU A 85 -10.86 -1.49 -6.32
C LEU A 85 -11.88 -0.38 -6.59
N ILE A 86 -12.07 0.00 -7.86
CA ILE A 86 -13.01 1.07 -8.24
C ILE A 86 -14.45 0.70 -7.88
N HIS A 87 -14.85 -0.57 -8.01
CA HIS A 87 -16.19 -1.00 -7.61
C HIS A 87 -16.41 -1.06 -6.10
N LYS A 88 -15.35 -1.12 -5.29
CA LYS A 88 -15.44 -1.24 -3.82
C LYS A 88 -15.37 0.11 -3.09
N LEU A 89 -14.79 1.13 -3.73
CA LEU A 89 -14.68 2.50 -3.21
C LEU A 89 -15.88 3.37 -3.60
#